data_AF-A0A2V9T8X2-F1
#
_entry.id   AF-A0A2V9T8X2-F1
#
_cell.length_a   1.000
_cell.length_b   1.000
_cell.length_c   1.000
_cell.angle_alpha   90.00
_cell.angle_beta   90.00
_cell.angle_gamma   90.00
#
_symmetry.space_group_name_H-M   'P 1'
#
loop_
_entity.id
_entity.type
_entity.pdbx_description
1 polymer ?
#
loop_
_entity_poly.entity_id
_entity_poly.type
_entity_poly.pdbx_seq_one_letter_code
_entity_poly.pdbx_strand_id
1 'polypeptide(L)'
;MNVARQEYARRHDVYTLDAYAWSLHLNGQDAEARRQIEAALAVGVRDARTLHHAGEIALKLGDRAAAEHYLQDSAALNAPGSEQARVTLAALMPQSQK
;
A
#
# COMPACT_ATOMS: atom_id res chain seq x y z
N MET A 1 -31.61 -5.13 1.28
CA MET A 1 -30.70 -5.20 2.46
C MET A 1 -29.45 -6.08 2.23
N ASN A 2 -28.90 -6.17 1.01
CA ASN A 2 -27.71 -7.02 0.74
C ASN A 2 -26.46 -6.24 0.32
N VAL A 3 -26.62 -5.06 -0.29
CA VAL A 3 -25.50 -4.23 -0.76
C VAL A 3 -24.58 -3.82 0.39
N ALA A 4 -25.11 -3.34 1.52
CA ALA A 4 -24.27 -2.95 2.66
C ALA A 4 -23.44 -4.10 3.25
N ARG A 5 -23.96 -5.34 3.25
CA ARG A 5 -23.22 -6.53 3.70
C ARG A 5 -22.14 -6.95 2.70
N GLN A 6 -22.44 -6.87 1.40
CA GLN A 6 -21.46 -7.18 0.35
C GLN A 6 -20.32 -6.17 0.34
N GLU A 7 -20.62 -4.88 0.47
CA GLU A 7 -19.61 -3.83 0.57
C GLU A 7 -18.77 -3.96 1.86
N TYR A 8 -19.40 -4.30 2.99
CA TYR A 8 -18.67 -4.60 4.22
C TYR A 8 -17.74 -5.81 4.07
N ALA A 9 -18.23 -6.92 3.49
CA ALA A 9 -17.43 -8.13 3.28
C ALA A 9 -16.23 -7.86 2.35
N ARG A 10 -16.42 -7.10 1.26
CA ARG A 10 -15.34 -6.69 0.36
C ARG A 10 -14.28 -5.86 1.07
N ARG A 11 -14.68 -4.84 1.84
CA ARG A 11 -13.72 -4.01 2.59
C ARG A 11 -12.97 -4.81 3.65
N HIS A 12 -13.65 -5.75 4.30
CA HIS A 12 -13.02 -6.62 5.27
C HIS A 12 -11.99 -7.54 4.62
N ASP A 13 -12.29 -8.07 3.44
CA ASP A 13 -11.37 -8.90 2.65
C ASP A 13 -10.10 -8.12 2.27
N VAL A 14 -10.24 -6.85 1.86
CA VAL A 14 -9.11 -5.95 1.60
C VAL A 14 -8.16 -5.86 2.78
N TYR A 15 -8.67 -5.68 4.00
CA TYR A 15 -7.81 -5.56 5.18
C TYR A 15 -7.13 -6.88 5.55
N THR A 16 -7.75 -8.03 5.26
CA THR A 16 -7.11 -9.33 5.44
C THR A 16 -5.98 -9.53 4.42
N LEU A 17 -6.21 -9.19 3.15
CA LEU A 17 -5.20 -9.26 2.10
C LEU A 17 -4.03 -8.29 2.36
N ASP A 18 -4.31 -7.06 2.80
CA ASP A 18 -3.30 -6.07 3.22
C ASP A 18 -2.42 -6.59 4.37
N ALA A 19 -3.06 -7.06 5.45
CA ALA A 19 -2.32 -7.59 6.59
C ALA A 19 -1.47 -8.83 6.21
N TYR A 20 -1.99 -9.69 5.33
CA TYR A 20 -1.26 -10.84 4.86
C TYR A 20 -0.07 -10.44 3.98
N ALA A 21 -0.27 -9.51 3.03
CA ALA A 21 0.79 -8.96 2.20
C ALA A 21 1.91 -8.36 3.05
N TRP A 22 1.55 -7.57 4.06
CA TRP A 22 2.51 -6.95 4.95
C TRP A 22 3.31 -8.00 5.75
N SER A 23 2.66 -9.04 6.25
CA SER A 23 3.37 -10.14 6.93
C SER A 23 4.33 -10.88 5.99
N LEU A 24 3.93 -11.14 4.74
CA LEU A 24 4.79 -11.75 3.73
C LEU A 24 6.03 -10.89 3.43
N HIS A 25 5.83 -9.59 3.28
CA HIS A 25 6.91 -8.61 3.07
C HIS A 25 7.92 -8.62 4.21
N LEU A 26 7.45 -8.56 5.46
CA LEU A 26 8.31 -8.62 6.65
C LEU A 26 9.10 -9.94 6.75
N ASN A 27 8.58 -11.02 6.15
CA ASN A 27 9.25 -12.32 6.05
C ASN A 27 10.12 -12.47 4.78
N GLY A 28 10.31 -11.41 3.99
CA GLY A 28 11.13 -11.40 2.77
C GLY A 28 10.47 -12.11 1.57
N GLN A 29 9.18 -12.41 1.65
CA GLN A 29 8.40 -13.04 0.57
C GLN A 29 7.75 -11.97 -0.33
N ASP A 30 8.57 -11.05 -0.84
CA ASP A 30 8.12 -9.79 -1.46
C ASP A 30 7.31 -9.99 -2.75
N ALA A 31 7.66 -10.99 -3.56
CA ALA A 31 6.91 -11.32 -4.76
C ALA A 31 5.49 -11.78 -4.43
N GLU A 32 5.31 -12.54 -3.34
CA GLU A 32 3.98 -12.94 -2.88
C GLU A 32 3.23 -11.76 -2.27
N ALA A 33 3.92 -10.96 -1.45
CA ALA A 33 3.38 -9.75 -0.88
C ALA A 33 2.79 -8.83 -1.96
N ARG A 34 3.48 -8.67 -3.10
CA ARG A 34 2.98 -7.90 -4.24
C ARG A 34 1.66 -8.44 -4.79
N ARG A 35 1.52 -9.76 -4.94
CA ARG A 35 0.26 -10.35 -5.43
C ARG A 35 -0.90 -10.06 -4.49
N GLN A 36 -0.67 -10.20 -3.18
CA GLN A 36 -1.71 -9.99 -2.17
C GLN A 36 -2.10 -8.51 -2.04
N ILE A 37 -1.14 -7.59 -2.05
CA ILE A 37 -1.43 -6.15 -1.95
C ILE A 37 -2.11 -5.62 -3.22
N GLU A 38 -1.73 -6.11 -4.41
CA GLU A 38 -2.42 -5.75 -5.67
C GLU A 38 -3.87 -6.27 -5.68
N ALA A 39 -4.12 -7.47 -5.14
CA ALA A 39 -5.48 -7.97 -4.96
C ALA A 39 -6.31 -7.10 -3.99
N ALA A 40 -5.71 -6.65 -2.90
CA ALA A 40 -6.35 -5.72 -1.96
C ALA A 40 -6.72 -4.39 -2.65
N LEU A 41 -5.80 -3.83 -3.44
CA LEU A 41 -6.01 -2.57 -4.17
C LEU A 41 -7.05 -2.69 -5.30
N ALA A 42 -7.16 -3.86 -5.93
CA ALA A 42 -8.11 -4.10 -7.02
C ALA A 42 -9.60 -3.98 -6.60
N VAL A 43 -9.89 -4.10 -5.29
CA VAL A 43 -11.24 -3.88 -4.74
C VAL A 43 -11.63 -2.40 -4.76
N GLY A 44 -10.67 -1.49 -4.93
CA GLY A 44 -10.89 -0.05 -5.09
C GLY A 44 -11.02 0.73 -3.77
N VAL A 45 -10.66 0.13 -2.64
CA VAL A 45 -10.59 0.83 -1.35
C VAL A 45 -9.34 1.73 -1.34
N ARG A 46 -9.56 3.03 -1.10
CA ARG A 46 -8.47 4.01 -0.94
C ARG A 46 -8.15 4.19 0.54
N ASP A 47 -7.24 3.36 1.05
CA ASP A 47 -6.75 3.42 2.42
C ASP A 47 -5.27 3.80 2.44
N ALA A 48 -4.90 4.78 3.29
CA ALA A 48 -3.54 5.32 3.32
C ALA A 48 -2.51 4.28 3.78
N ARG A 49 -2.88 3.39 4.71
CA ARG A 49 -1.96 2.36 5.20
C ARG A 49 -1.75 1.27 4.14
N THR A 50 -2.81 0.82 3.47
CA THR A 50 -2.69 -0.15 2.37
C THR A 50 -1.83 0.38 1.22
N LEU A 51 -2.01 1.65 0.85
CA LEU A 51 -1.16 2.31 -0.17
C LEU A 51 0.29 2.45 0.30
N HIS A 52 0.51 2.77 1.57
CA HIS A 52 1.85 2.82 2.15
C HIS A 52 2.57 1.47 2.04
N HIS A 53 1.93 0.37 2.45
CA HIS A 53 2.48 -0.98 2.33
C HIS A 53 2.79 -1.35 0.87
N ALA A 54 1.88 -1.04 -0.06
CA ALA A 54 2.10 -1.25 -1.49
C ALA A 54 3.36 -0.52 -1.98
N GLY A 55 3.57 0.71 -1.51
CA GLY A 55 4.77 1.49 -1.77
C GLY A 55 6.05 0.80 -1.30
N GLU A 56 6.09 0.35 -0.05
CA GLU A 56 7.26 -0.32 0.52
C GLU A 56 7.57 -1.66 -0.15
N ILE A 57 6.53 -2.46 -0.44
CA ILE A 57 6.67 -3.73 -1.18
C ILE A 57 7.24 -3.47 -2.58
N ALA A 58 6.73 -2.45 -3.29
CA ALA A 58 7.23 -2.08 -4.61
C ALA A 58 8.70 -1.66 -4.58
N LEU A 59 9.13 -0.89 -3.56
CA LEU A 59 10.54 -0.53 -3.36
C LEU A 59 11.42 -1.75 -3.18
N LYS A 60 10.97 -2.69 -2.35
CA LYS A 60 11.73 -3.90 -2.05
C LYS A 60 11.96 -4.77 -3.30
N LEU A 61 11.03 -4.72 -4.25
CA LEU A 61 11.13 -5.36 -5.55
C LEU A 61 11.85 -4.51 -6.62
N GLY A 62 12.33 -3.32 -6.27
CA GLY A 62 13.02 -2.41 -7.19
C GLY A 62 12.11 -1.62 -8.13
N ASP A 63 10.79 -1.71 -7.95
CA ASP A 63 9.80 -0.98 -8.75
C ASP A 63 9.56 0.41 -8.17
N ARG A 64 10.57 1.27 -8.35
CA ARG A 64 10.58 2.63 -7.79
C ARG A 64 9.42 3.50 -8.29
N ALA A 65 9.03 3.36 -9.55
CA ALA A 65 7.95 4.15 -10.13
C ALA A 65 6.60 3.83 -9.47
N ALA A 66 6.28 2.54 -9.31
CA ALA A 66 5.09 2.13 -8.58
C ALA A 66 5.14 2.56 -7.11
N ALA A 67 6.31 2.46 -6.48
CA ALA A 67 6.48 2.89 -5.10
C ALA A 67 6.18 4.38 -4.92
N GLU A 68 6.77 5.25 -5.75
CA GLU A 68 6.53 6.70 -5.69
C GLU A 68 5.04 7.02 -5.85
N HIS A 69 4.38 6.37 -6.82
CA HIS A 69 2.95 6.54 -7.04
C HIS A 69 2.12 6.19 -5.79
N TYR A 70 2.31 4.99 -5.22
CA TYR A 70 1.55 4.56 -4.05
C TYR A 70 1.81 5.42 -2.81
N LEU A 71 3.07 5.83 -2.60
CA LEU A 71 3.45 6.67 -1.47
C LEU A 71 2.89 8.10 -1.59
N GLN A 72 2.85 8.66 -2.81
CA GLN A 72 2.21 9.95 -3.08
C GLN A 72 0.70 9.88 -2.79
N ASP A 73 0.03 8.84 -3.30
CA ASP A 73 -1.40 8.63 -3.07
C ASP A 73 -1.71 8.44 -1.58
N SER A 74 -0.88 7.67 -0.87
CA SER A 74 -0.99 7.52 0.59
C SER A 74 -0.81 8.86 1.32
N ALA A 75 0.24 9.62 1.00
CA ALA A 75 0.55 10.90 1.63
C ALA A 75 -0.54 11.96 1.43
N ALA A 76 -1.24 11.92 0.30
CA ALA A 76 -2.34 12.82 -0.05
C ALA A 76 -3.62 12.59 0.75
N LEU A 77 -3.83 11.38 1.29
CA LEU A 77 -5.04 11.04 2.06
C LEU A 77 -5.09 11.68 3.46
N ASN A 78 -3.95 12.17 3.99
CA ASN A 78 -3.87 12.80 5.32
C ASN A 78 -4.50 11.95 6.44
N ALA A 79 -4.29 10.63 6.40
CA ALA A 79 -4.86 9.65 7.31
C ALA A 79 -3.75 8.81 7.98
N PRO A 80 -4.07 7.95 8.97
CA PRO A 80 -3.07 7.03 9.52
C PRO A 80 -2.36 6.23 8.43
N GLY A 81 -1.02 6.24 8.42
CA GLY A 81 -0.19 5.67 7.35
C GLY A 81 0.34 6.71 6.34
N SER A 82 -0.32 7.86 6.19
CA SER A 82 0.15 8.94 5.31
C SER A 82 1.47 9.55 5.77
N GLU A 83 1.73 9.60 7.08
CA GLU A 83 2.97 10.17 7.62
C GLU A 83 4.17 9.28 7.30
N GLN A 84 4.05 7.96 7.52
CA GLN A 84 5.07 7.00 7.12
C GLN A 84 5.33 7.06 5.62
N ALA A 85 4.27 7.19 4.80
CA ALA A 85 4.43 7.35 3.37
C ALA A 85 5.21 8.60 2.97
N ARG A 86 5.02 9.74 3.67
CA ARG A 86 5.83 10.95 3.44
C ARG A 86 7.29 10.73 3.78
N VAL A 87 7.56 10.07 4.91
CA VAL A 87 8.94 9.75 5.33
C VAL A 87 9.63 8.87 4.29
N THR A 88 8.96 7.80 3.86
CA THR A 88 9.48 6.89 2.84
C THR A 88 9.67 7.61 1.49
N LEU A 89 8.69 8.41 1.05
CA LEU A 89 8.78 9.19 -0.18
C LEU A 89 9.93 10.21 -0.14
N ALA A 90 10.12 10.91 0.98
CA ALA A 90 11.22 11.84 1.15
C ALA A 90 12.58 11.15 1.09
N ALA A 91 12.70 9.95 1.66
CA ALA A 91 13.91 9.14 1.58
C ALA A 91 14.19 8.64 0.15
N LEU A 92 13.14 8.48 -0.67
CA LEU A 92 13.30 8.10 -2.07
C LEU A 92 13.84 9.24 -2.91
N MET A 93 13.44 10.49 -2.69
CA MET A 93 13.95 11.61 -3.48
C MET A 93 15.43 11.84 -3.12
N PRO A 94 16.43 11.48 -3.97
CA PRO A 94 17.78 11.99 -3.76
C PRO A 94 17.67 13.52 -3.81
N GLN A 95 18.52 14.23 -3.07
CA GLN A 95 18.70 15.69 -3.04
C GLN A 95 18.68 16.32 -4.44
N SER A 96 17.50 16.41 -5.05
CA SER A 96 17.29 16.87 -6.42
C SER A 96 17.10 18.37 -6.34
N GLN A 97 18.11 19.02 -5.78
CA GLN A 97 18.31 20.45 -5.86
C GLN A 97 19.82 20.73 -5.70
N LYS A 98 20.54 20.51 -6.79
CA LYS A 98 21.60 21.42 -7.20
C LYS A 98 21.19 22.03 -8.54
#